data_AF-A0A3D0KSS5-F1
#
_entry.id   AF-A0A3D0KSS5-F1
#
_cell.length_a   1.000
_cell.length_b   1.000
_cell.length_c   1.000
_cell.angle_alpha   90.00
_cell.angle_beta   90.00
_cell.angle_gamma   90.00
#
_symmetry.space_group_name_H-M   'P 1'
#
loop_
_entity.id
_entity.type
_entity.pdbx_description
1 polymer ?
#
loop_
_entity_poly.entity_id
_entity_poly.type
_entity_poly.pdbx_seq_one_letter_code
_entity_poly.pdbx_strand_id
1 'polypeptide(L)'
;AAFRKLTDDQKSTKVILQASYAVVICILMGVNFDLRISTEQVSPETWIAFLFAYGMYLYALFGLLMACLVLYQGDVLRPVVRETSKVTSMVFTILIGSQVLNLVVISYGGEHYIQQYLRSFDNEITIFLIVMVLLFVLGFVLDFLEIIYIVVPIVGPVIYGGTFDPAWVTIMIAINLQTSFLTPPFGFALFYLRGVAPRSVRTQDIYRGVLPFVVIQIVGLLILWFFPEIVTIVPQLLD
;
A
#
# COMPACT_ATOMS: atom_id res chain seq x y z
N ALA A 1 8.31 -5.78 -21.05
CA ALA A 1 8.44 -4.54 -21.86
C ALA A 1 9.64 -4.58 -22.79
N ALA A 2 10.88 -4.67 -22.27
CA ALA A 2 12.10 -4.63 -23.09
C ALA A 2 12.20 -5.78 -24.13
N PHE A 3 11.78 -7.00 -23.76
CA PHE A 3 11.70 -8.13 -24.69
C PHE A 3 10.82 -7.81 -25.91
N ARG A 4 9.59 -7.33 -25.68
CA ARG A 4 8.64 -6.93 -26.74
C ARG A 4 9.23 -5.84 -27.63
N LYS A 5 9.85 -4.82 -27.05
CA LYS A 5 10.49 -3.73 -27.81
C LYS A 5 11.64 -4.21 -28.70
N LEU A 6 12.48 -5.14 -28.21
CA LEU A 6 13.54 -5.74 -29.04
C LEU A 6 12.99 -6.63 -30.15
N THR A 7 11.89 -7.35 -29.90
CA THR A 7 11.20 -8.13 -30.93
C THR A 7 10.63 -7.23 -32.02
N ASP A 8 9.99 -6.12 -31.64
CA ASP A 8 9.46 -5.12 -32.57
C ASP A 8 10.58 -4.46 -33.41
N ASP A 9 11.74 -4.23 -32.80
CA ASP A 9 12.93 -3.66 -33.47
C ASP A 9 13.80 -4.72 -34.20
N GLN A 10 13.33 -5.98 -34.31
CA GLN A 10 14.07 -7.14 -34.88
C GLN A 10 15.50 -7.35 -34.33
N LYS A 11 15.73 -6.95 -33.07
CA LYS A 11 17.02 -7.11 -32.38
C LYS A 11 17.06 -8.38 -31.53
N SER A 12 18.26 -8.83 -31.19
CA SER A 12 18.46 -10.04 -30.37
C SER A 12 17.85 -9.89 -28.97
N THR A 13 16.86 -10.72 -28.65
CA THR A 13 16.20 -10.78 -27.33
C THR A 13 16.91 -11.71 -26.34
N LYS A 14 17.96 -12.43 -26.78
CA LYS A 14 18.59 -13.52 -26.03
C LYS A 14 19.10 -13.08 -24.66
N VAL A 15 19.71 -11.91 -24.57
CA VAL A 15 20.27 -11.37 -23.31
C VAL A 15 19.17 -11.14 -22.26
N ILE A 16 18.02 -10.60 -22.67
CA ILE A 16 16.90 -10.34 -21.74
C ILE A 16 16.26 -11.66 -21.29
N LEU A 17 16.14 -12.63 -22.20
CA LEU A 17 15.61 -13.95 -21.89
C LEU A 17 16.54 -14.70 -20.91
N GLN A 18 17.85 -14.70 -21.17
CA GLN A 18 18.86 -15.32 -20.32
C GLN A 18 18.92 -14.66 -18.93
N ALA A 19 18.78 -13.33 -18.86
CA ALA A 19 18.73 -12.63 -17.58
C ALA A 19 17.48 -13.00 -16.77
N SER A 20 16.34 -13.20 -17.45
CA SER A 20 15.11 -13.66 -16.80
C SER A 20 15.28 -15.08 -16.21
N TYR A 21 15.94 -15.98 -16.95
CA TYR A 21 16.31 -17.30 -16.43
C TYR A 21 17.31 -17.21 -15.27
N ALA A 22 18.28 -16.29 -15.32
CA ALA A 22 19.25 -16.10 -14.24
C ALA A 22 18.56 -15.71 -12.91
N VAL A 23 17.51 -14.87 -12.95
CA VAL A 23 16.71 -14.54 -11.76
C VAL A 23 16.03 -15.78 -11.18
N VAL A 24 15.42 -16.63 -12.03
CA VAL A 24 14.79 -17.87 -11.58
C VAL A 24 15.81 -18.81 -10.94
N ILE A 25 17.00 -18.94 -11.54
CA ILE A 25 18.09 -19.75 -10.99
C ILE A 25 18.56 -19.18 -9.65
N CYS A 26 18.72 -17.85 -9.50
CA CYS A 26 19.05 -17.22 -8.22
C CYS A 26 18.02 -17.55 -7.12
N ILE A 27 16.72 -17.48 -7.44
CA ILE A 27 15.66 -17.79 -6.48
C ILE A 27 15.72 -19.27 -6.09
N LEU A 28 15.87 -20.18 -7.06
CA LEU A 28 15.99 -21.61 -6.79
C LEU A 28 17.20 -21.93 -5.93
N MET A 29 18.34 -21.28 -6.17
CA MET A 29 19.54 -21.46 -5.35
C MET A 29 19.32 -20.95 -3.92
N GLY A 30 18.68 -19.79 -3.74
CA GLY A 30 18.40 -19.24 -2.42
C GLY A 30 17.36 -20.02 -1.61
N VAL A 31 16.48 -20.79 -2.27
CA VAL A 31 15.51 -21.65 -1.59
C VAL A 31 16.12 -23.01 -1.21
N ASN A 32 16.98 -23.59 -2.05
CA ASN A 32 17.52 -24.93 -1.84
C ASN A 32 18.84 -24.96 -1.05
N PHE A 33 19.60 -23.87 -1.04
CA PHE A 33 20.91 -23.81 -0.39
C PHE A 33 20.99 -22.63 0.57
N ASP A 34 21.63 -22.86 1.72
CA ASP A 34 21.97 -21.76 2.63
C ASP A 34 23.17 -20.99 2.04
N LEU A 35 22.94 -19.77 1.58
CA LEU A 35 23.95 -18.91 0.93
C LEU A 35 24.73 -18.04 1.93
N ARG A 36 24.57 -18.27 3.23
CA ARG A 36 25.26 -17.50 4.28
C ARG A 36 26.70 -17.97 4.42
N ILE A 37 27.63 -17.14 3.97
CA ILE A 37 29.08 -17.40 4.05
C ILE A 37 29.75 -16.88 5.33
N SER A 38 29.00 -16.21 6.21
CA SER A 38 29.52 -15.63 7.47
C SER A 38 29.36 -16.55 8.69
N THR A 39 29.02 -17.83 8.50
CA THR A 39 28.93 -18.82 9.59
C THR A 39 30.30 -19.44 9.88
N GLU A 40 30.54 -19.87 11.13
CA GLU A 40 31.83 -20.43 11.55
C GLU A 40 32.21 -21.75 10.86
N GLN A 41 31.22 -22.47 10.33
CA GLN A 41 31.43 -23.65 9.48
C GLN A 41 30.68 -23.47 8.17
N VAL A 42 31.43 -23.31 7.07
CA VAL A 42 30.88 -23.22 5.72
C VAL A 42 31.28 -24.50 4.97
N SER A 43 30.29 -25.30 4.58
CA SER A 43 30.52 -26.48 3.75
C SER A 43 31.03 -26.08 2.36
N PRO A 44 31.91 -26.89 1.71
CA PRO A 44 32.34 -26.64 0.33
C PRO A 44 31.17 -26.50 -0.66
N GLU A 45 30.07 -27.22 -0.40
CA GLU A 45 28.84 -27.15 -1.19
C GLU A 45 28.19 -25.76 -1.14
N THR A 46 28.16 -25.14 0.05
CA THR A 46 27.65 -23.78 0.26
C THR A 46 28.49 -22.75 -0.50
N TRP A 47 29.82 -22.92 -0.52
CA TRP A 47 30.71 -22.02 -1.26
C TRP A 47 30.47 -22.07 -2.77
N ILE A 48 30.28 -23.27 -3.33
CA ILE A 48 29.98 -23.46 -4.75
C ILE A 48 28.61 -22.88 -5.09
N ALA A 49 27.60 -23.15 -4.25
CA ALA A 49 26.26 -22.62 -4.41
C ALA A 49 26.24 -21.08 -4.37
N PHE A 50 26.99 -20.48 -3.45
CA PHE A 50 27.15 -19.03 -3.34
C PHE A 50 27.80 -18.42 -4.58
N LEU A 51 28.94 -18.96 -5.03
CA LEU A 51 29.65 -18.42 -6.19
C LEU A 51 28.77 -18.47 -7.45
N PHE A 52 28.04 -19.57 -7.64
CA PHE A 52 27.12 -19.75 -8.75
C PHE A 52 25.93 -18.78 -8.68
N ALA A 53 25.29 -18.68 -7.51
CA ALA A 53 24.18 -17.74 -7.29
C ALA A 53 24.62 -16.28 -7.49
N TYR A 54 25.83 -15.92 -7.04
CA TYR A 54 26.42 -14.61 -7.23
C TYR A 54 26.69 -14.30 -8.71
N GLY A 55 27.21 -15.27 -9.47
CA GLY A 55 27.41 -15.13 -10.92
C GLY A 55 26.09 -14.91 -11.67
N MET A 56 25.05 -15.67 -11.32
CA MET A 56 23.71 -15.48 -11.89
C MET A 56 23.09 -14.13 -11.50
N TYR A 57 23.32 -13.68 -10.27
CA TYR A 57 22.86 -12.37 -9.80
C TYR A 57 23.49 -11.22 -10.60
N LEU A 58 24.81 -11.26 -10.81
CA LEU A 58 25.50 -10.26 -11.64
C LEU A 58 24.99 -10.26 -13.09
N TYR A 59 24.71 -11.44 -13.65
CA TYR A 59 24.16 -11.56 -15.00
C TYR A 59 22.72 -11.01 -15.07
N ALA A 60 21.89 -11.26 -14.06
CA ALA A 60 20.55 -10.69 -13.95
C ALA A 60 20.59 -9.16 -13.84
N LEU A 61 21.52 -8.61 -13.04
CA LEU A 61 21.73 -7.17 -12.92
C LEU A 61 22.16 -6.55 -14.25
N PHE A 62 23.09 -7.19 -14.97
CA PHE A 62 23.49 -6.76 -16.32
C PHE A 62 22.31 -6.76 -17.29
N GLY A 63 21.48 -7.81 -17.27
CA GLY A 63 20.28 -7.88 -18.10
C GLY A 63 19.23 -6.81 -17.76
N LEU A 64 19.07 -6.47 -16.47
CA LEU A 64 18.21 -5.38 -16.01
C LEU A 64 18.72 -4.03 -16.51
N LEU A 65 20.02 -3.75 -16.39
CA LEU A 65 20.64 -2.54 -16.91
C LEU A 65 20.46 -2.43 -18.44
N MET A 66 20.71 -3.51 -19.17
CA MET A 66 20.48 -3.56 -20.61
C MET A 66 19.01 -3.35 -20.97
N ALA A 67 18.07 -3.94 -20.23
CA ALA A 67 16.65 -3.72 -20.43
C ALA A 67 16.26 -2.25 -20.23
N CYS A 68 16.80 -1.59 -19.19
CA CYS A 68 16.61 -0.16 -18.96
C CYS A 68 17.20 0.67 -20.11
N LEU A 69 18.41 0.37 -20.58
CA LEU A 69 19.05 1.08 -21.70
C LEU A 69 18.26 0.92 -23.00
N VAL A 70 17.80 -0.29 -23.31
CA VAL A 70 16.96 -0.57 -24.49
C VAL A 70 15.65 0.20 -24.41
N LEU A 71 14.99 0.22 -23.25
CA LEU A 71 13.74 0.96 -23.07
C LEU A 71 13.94 2.48 -23.11
N TYR A 72 15.10 2.97 -22.65
CA TYR A 72 15.48 4.37 -22.74
C TYR A 72 15.77 4.79 -24.18
N GLN A 73 16.56 4.00 -24.92
CA GLN A 73 16.85 4.23 -26.33
C GLN A 73 15.62 4.09 -27.22
N GLY A 74 14.70 3.19 -26.87
CA GLY A 74 13.44 3.00 -27.57
C GLY A 74 12.36 4.04 -27.25
N ASP A 75 12.70 5.13 -26.54
CA ASP A 75 11.80 6.20 -26.09
C ASP A 75 10.53 5.71 -25.35
N VAL A 76 10.58 4.52 -24.73
CA VAL A 76 9.47 3.98 -23.91
C VAL A 76 9.63 4.38 -22.45
N LEU A 77 10.87 4.40 -21.95
CA LEU A 77 11.13 4.68 -20.53
C LEU A 77 10.80 6.14 -20.17
N ARG A 78 11.13 7.10 -21.05
CA ARG A 78 10.92 8.53 -20.78
C ARG A 78 9.44 8.89 -20.61
N PRO A 79 8.50 8.49 -21.50
CA PRO A 79 7.08 8.74 -21.29
C PRO A 79 6.54 8.08 -20.02
N VAL A 80 6.91 6.81 -19.76
CA VAL A 80 6.42 6.08 -18.58
C VAL A 80 6.88 6.73 -17.28
N VAL A 81 8.15 7.12 -17.20
CA VAL A 81 8.68 7.85 -16.04
C VAL A 81 7.98 9.21 -15.92
N ARG A 82 7.78 9.94 -17.03
CA ARG A 82 7.12 11.25 -17.00
C ARG A 82 5.68 11.16 -16.52
N GLU A 83 4.90 10.21 -17.00
CA GLU A 83 3.51 10.02 -16.56
C GLU A 83 3.45 9.57 -15.10
N THR A 84 4.32 8.64 -14.69
CA THR A 84 4.45 8.25 -13.28
C THR A 84 4.78 9.46 -12.40
N SER A 85 5.83 10.22 -12.74
CA SER A 85 6.24 11.41 -12.01
C SER A 85 5.18 12.50 -11.98
N LYS A 86 4.38 12.66 -13.04
CA LYS A 86 3.29 13.64 -13.10
C LYS A 86 2.18 13.30 -12.11
N VAL A 87 1.75 12.03 -12.08
CA VAL A 87 0.74 11.55 -11.12
C VAL A 87 1.27 11.67 -9.69
N THR A 88 2.51 11.21 -9.46
CA THR A 88 3.17 11.32 -8.15
C THR A 88 3.30 12.77 -7.71
N SER A 89 3.73 13.68 -8.59
CA SER A 89 3.86 15.11 -8.27
C SER A 89 2.51 15.75 -7.96
N MET A 90 1.43 15.39 -8.66
CA MET A 90 0.08 15.88 -8.38
C MET A 90 -0.34 15.50 -6.95
N VAL A 91 -0.13 14.24 -6.56
CA VAL A 91 -0.40 13.76 -5.19
C VAL A 91 0.44 14.52 -4.17
N PHE A 92 1.75 14.65 -4.38
CA PHE A 92 2.63 15.39 -3.47
C PHE A 92 2.26 16.87 -3.35
N THR A 93 1.83 17.54 -4.43
CA THR A 93 1.37 18.93 -4.36
C THR A 93 0.12 19.07 -3.49
N ILE A 94 -0.83 18.12 -3.60
CA ILE A 94 -2.02 18.10 -2.74
C ILE A 94 -1.60 17.88 -1.27
N LEU A 95 -0.71 16.92 -1.01
CA LEU A 95 -0.16 16.67 0.34
C LEU A 95 0.51 17.92 0.93
N ILE A 96 1.29 18.66 0.16
CA ILE A 96 1.93 19.89 0.65
C ILE A 96 0.86 20.94 0.97
N GLY A 97 -0.13 21.13 0.09
CA GLY A 97 -1.22 22.08 0.31
C GLY A 97 -2.07 21.75 1.53
N SER A 98 -2.43 20.47 1.71
CA SER A 98 -3.20 20.02 2.86
C SER A 98 -2.42 20.15 4.17
N GLN A 99 -1.10 19.93 4.16
CA GLN A 99 -0.27 20.14 5.35
C GLN A 99 -0.18 21.61 5.75
N VAL A 100 -0.12 22.53 4.78
CA VAL A 100 -0.19 23.97 5.09
C VAL A 100 -1.56 24.32 5.70
N LEU A 101 -2.67 23.83 5.13
CA LEU A 101 -4.01 24.04 5.70
C LEU A 101 -4.12 23.45 7.11
N ASN A 102 -3.58 22.25 7.33
CA ASN A 102 -3.59 21.59 8.63
C ASN A 102 -2.82 22.40 9.68
N LEU A 103 -1.61 22.86 9.35
CA LEU A 103 -0.84 23.75 10.22
C LEU A 103 -1.62 25.01 10.59
N VAL A 104 -2.35 25.58 9.64
CA VAL A 104 -3.23 26.73 9.91
C VAL A 104 -4.37 26.34 10.86
N VAL A 105 -5.08 25.25 10.61
CA VAL A 105 -6.18 24.77 11.49
C VAL A 105 -5.68 24.51 12.91
N ILE A 106 -4.53 23.86 13.07
CA ILE A 106 -3.88 23.63 14.36
C ILE A 106 -3.48 24.96 15.01
N SER A 107 -2.91 25.90 14.24
CA SER A 107 -2.50 27.23 14.74
C SER A 107 -3.67 28.06 15.26
N TYR A 108 -4.87 27.90 14.69
CA TYR A 108 -6.11 28.52 15.18
C TYR A 108 -6.80 27.71 16.30
N GLY A 109 -6.22 26.59 16.73
CA GLY A 109 -6.76 25.73 17.78
C GLY A 109 -7.92 24.84 17.33
N GLY A 110 -8.10 24.61 16.03
CA GLY A 110 -9.17 23.77 15.46
C GLY A 110 -9.19 22.35 16.04
N GLU A 111 -8.01 21.79 16.32
CA GLU A 111 -7.89 20.50 16.99
C GLU A 111 -8.50 20.51 18.39
N HIS A 112 -8.36 21.60 19.15
CA HIS A 112 -8.91 21.73 20.49
C HIS A 112 -10.43 21.78 20.49
N TYR A 113 -11.03 22.50 19.53
CA TYR A 113 -12.49 22.54 19.36
C TYR A 113 -13.08 21.16 19.03
N ILE A 114 -12.43 20.42 18.13
CA ILE A 114 -12.88 19.07 17.77
C ILE A 114 -12.73 18.13 18.97
N GLN A 115 -11.60 18.19 19.67
CA GLN A 115 -11.37 17.37 20.86
C GLN A 115 -12.35 17.72 21.98
N GLN A 116 -12.64 18.99 22.23
CA GLN A 116 -13.60 19.43 23.24
C GLN A 116 -15.03 18.98 22.88
N TYR A 117 -15.40 19.05 21.60
CA TYR A 117 -16.68 18.52 21.12
C TYR A 117 -16.78 17.01 21.34
N LEU A 118 -15.75 16.24 20.99
CA LEU A 118 -15.73 14.79 21.22
C LEU A 118 -15.73 14.46 22.72
N ARG A 119 -15.00 15.21 23.54
CA ARG A 119 -14.98 15.05 25.01
C ARG A 119 -16.27 15.48 25.70
N SER A 120 -17.18 16.17 25.01
CA SER A 120 -18.49 16.51 25.56
C SER A 120 -19.43 15.31 25.66
N PHE A 121 -19.08 14.18 25.03
CA PHE A 121 -19.78 12.93 25.19
C PHE A 121 -19.19 12.14 26.35
N ASP A 122 -20.04 11.69 27.28
CA ASP A 122 -19.61 10.95 28.47
C ASP A 122 -19.20 9.49 28.20
N ASN A 123 -19.50 8.96 27.01
CA ASN A 123 -19.32 7.55 26.66
C ASN A 123 -18.24 7.34 25.60
N GLU A 124 -17.15 6.67 25.98
CA GLU A 124 -16.01 6.35 25.10
C GLU A 124 -16.40 5.57 23.84
N ILE A 125 -17.37 4.65 23.94
CA ILE A 125 -17.91 3.88 22.81
C ILE A 125 -18.61 4.82 21.81
N THR A 126 -19.33 5.82 22.32
CA THR A 126 -20.04 6.80 21.49
C THR A 126 -19.04 7.68 20.74
N ILE A 127 -17.99 8.14 21.42
CA ILE A 127 -16.90 8.90 20.80
C ILE A 127 -16.24 8.07 19.70
N PHE A 128 -15.89 6.82 19.99
CA PHE A 128 -15.26 5.93 19.03
C PHE A 128 -16.12 5.71 17.77
N LEU A 129 -17.43 5.45 17.94
CA LEU A 129 -18.34 5.28 16.82
C LEU A 129 -18.49 6.57 15.98
N ILE A 130 -18.57 7.74 16.63
CA ILE A 130 -18.61 9.02 15.93
C ILE A 130 -17.34 9.20 15.09
N VAL A 131 -16.16 8.91 15.64
CA VAL A 131 -14.89 8.99 14.92
C VAL A 131 -14.85 7.99 13.76
N MET A 132 -15.33 6.77 13.96
CA MET A 132 -15.38 5.76 12.89
C MET A 132 -16.29 6.21 11.74
N VAL A 133 -17.46 6.77 12.02
CA VAL A 133 -18.35 7.33 10.99
C VAL A 133 -17.73 8.55 10.31
N LEU A 134 -17.11 9.45 11.07
CA LEU A 134 -16.41 10.62 10.54
C LEU A 134 -15.31 10.20 9.57
N LEU A 135 -14.43 9.28 9.97
CA LEU A 135 -13.34 8.77 9.14
C LEU A 135 -13.86 8.03 7.90
N PHE A 136 -14.96 7.29 8.03
CA PHE A 136 -15.59 6.60 6.91
C PHE A 136 -16.13 7.58 5.86
N VAL A 137 -16.83 8.63 6.29
CA VAL A 137 -17.37 9.66 5.38
C VAL A 137 -16.24 10.49 4.76
N LEU A 138 -15.23 10.84 5.56
CA LEU A 138 -14.11 11.64 5.10
C LEU A 138 -13.24 10.89 4.07
N GLY A 139 -13.13 9.56 4.19
CA GLY A 139 -12.46 8.68 3.22
C GLY A 139 -13.10 8.65 1.84
N PHE A 140 -14.32 9.17 1.67
CA PHE A 140 -14.88 9.39 0.34
C PHE A 140 -14.25 10.59 -0.38
N VAL A 141 -13.67 11.55 0.35
CA VAL A 141 -13.18 12.80 -0.25
C VAL A 141 -11.66 12.91 -0.16
N LEU A 142 -11.07 12.48 0.96
CA LEU A 142 -9.64 12.60 1.24
C LEU A 142 -8.89 11.27 1.01
N ASP A 143 -7.61 11.37 0.68
CA ASP A 143 -6.73 10.20 0.56
C ASP A 143 -6.38 9.61 1.94
N PHE A 144 -6.04 8.32 2.03
CA PHE A 144 -5.78 7.62 3.29
C PHE A 144 -4.55 8.19 3.96
N LEU A 145 -3.55 8.62 3.18
CA LEU A 145 -2.37 9.32 3.69
C LEU A 145 -2.75 10.64 4.34
N GLU A 146 -3.67 11.41 3.76
CA GLU A 146 -4.13 12.67 4.34
C GLU A 146 -4.85 12.42 5.67
N ILE A 147 -5.73 11.43 5.71
CA ILE A 147 -6.45 11.08 6.92
C ILE A 147 -5.48 10.65 8.04
N ILE A 148 -4.51 9.80 7.72
CA ILE A 148 -3.52 9.31 8.69
C ILE A 148 -2.61 10.44 9.19
N TYR A 149 -2.19 11.36 8.34
CA TYR A 149 -1.26 12.43 8.75
C TYR A 149 -1.94 13.65 9.38
N ILE A 150 -3.23 13.88 9.09
CA ILE A 150 -3.95 15.08 9.53
C ILE A 150 -4.99 14.72 10.58
N VAL A 151 -5.93 13.85 10.23
CA VAL A 151 -7.15 13.65 11.01
C VAL A 151 -6.89 12.74 12.21
N VAL A 152 -6.12 11.67 12.02
CA VAL A 152 -5.78 10.71 13.08
C VAL A 152 -5.02 11.40 14.24
N PRO A 153 -4.03 12.29 14.02
CA PRO A 153 -3.41 13.05 15.12
C PRO A 153 -4.39 13.97 15.86
N ILE A 154 -5.41 14.51 15.19
CA ILE A 154 -6.40 15.40 15.81
C ILE A 154 -7.35 14.61 16.73
N VAL A 155 -7.89 13.47 16.23
CA VAL A 155 -8.83 12.63 17.00
C VAL A 155 -8.13 11.64 17.93
N GLY A 156 -6.88 11.31 17.63
CA GLY A 156 -6.02 10.32 18.30
C GLY A 156 -5.98 10.47 19.82
N PRO A 157 -5.67 11.67 20.35
CA PRO A 157 -5.68 11.90 21.79
C PRO A 157 -7.01 11.62 22.49
N VAL A 158 -8.13 11.60 21.76
CA VAL A 158 -9.45 11.27 22.30
C VAL A 158 -9.72 9.76 22.25
N ILE A 159 -9.33 9.08 21.16
CA ILE A 159 -9.60 7.65 20.97
C ILE A 159 -8.57 6.73 21.65
N TYR A 160 -7.30 7.12 21.67
CA TYR A 160 -6.21 6.36 22.31
C TYR A 160 -6.02 6.73 23.79
N GLY A 161 -6.66 7.80 24.25
CA GLY A 161 -6.64 8.23 25.65
C GLY A 161 -7.68 7.54 26.54
N GLY A 162 -8.55 6.72 25.95
CA GLY A 162 -9.59 5.97 26.67
C GLY A 162 -9.12 4.58 27.12
N THR A 163 -10.08 3.69 27.35
CA THR A 163 -9.85 2.32 27.84
C THR A 163 -9.56 1.30 26.74
N PHE A 164 -9.65 1.68 25.45
CA PHE A 164 -9.41 0.78 24.33
C PHE A 164 -7.93 0.49 24.10
N ASP A 165 -7.64 -0.74 23.71
CA ASP A 165 -6.31 -1.14 23.27
C ASP A 165 -5.90 -0.38 21.98
N PRO A 166 -4.73 0.30 21.96
CA PRO A 166 -4.30 1.07 20.81
C PRO A 166 -4.13 0.25 19.52
N ALA A 167 -3.71 -1.01 19.60
CA ALA A 167 -3.58 -1.87 18.43
C ALA A 167 -4.95 -2.21 17.85
N TRP A 168 -5.92 -2.52 18.72
CA TRP A 168 -7.30 -2.75 18.30
C TRP A 168 -7.90 -1.51 17.63
N VAL A 169 -7.77 -0.32 18.24
CA VAL A 169 -8.25 0.96 17.66
C VAL A 169 -7.61 1.21 16.29
N THR A 170 -6.30 1.00 16.17
CA THR A 170 -5.56 1.20 14.92
C THR A 170 -6.08 0.28 13.82
N ILE A 171 -6.33 -0.99 14.11
CA ILE A 171 -6.82 -1.97 13.13
C ILE A 171 -8.27 -1.68 12.73
N MET A 172 -9.11 -1.30 13.68
CA MET A 172 -10.48 -0.86 13.38
C MET A 172 -10.48 0.33 12.41
N ILE A 173 -9.63 1.34 12.65
CA ILE A 173 -9.48 2.48 11.75
C ILE A 173 -8.95 2.04 10.38
N ALA A 174 -7.95 1.17 10.33
CA ALA A 174 -7.35 0.70 9.08
C ALA A 174 -8.39 0.00 8.19
N ILE A 175 -9.18 -0.90 8.75
CA ILE A 175 -10.24 -1.63 8.02
C ILE A 175 -11.36 -0.67 7.61
N ASN A 176 -11.75 0.24 8.49
CA ASN A 176 -12.78 1.24 8.18
C ASN A 176 -12.38 2.15 7.01
N LEU A 177 -11.13 2.63 7.00
CA LEU A 177 -10.59 3.39 5.87
C LEU A 177 -10.52 2.55 4.60
N GLN A 178 -10.02 1.31 4.67
CA GLN A 178 -10.03 0.43 3.49
C GLN A 178 -11.44 0.23 2.91
N THR A 179 -12.44 0.10 3.76
CA THR A 179 -13.85 -0.05 3.37
C THR A 179 -14.37 1.22 2.68
N SER A 180 -14.05 2.40 3.21
CA SER A 180 -14.43 3.69 2.62
C SER A 180 -13.89 3.84 1.19
N PHE A 181 -12.64 3.44 0.94
CA PHE A 181 -12.00 3.50 -0.38
C PHE A 181 -12.63 2.58 -1.42
N LEU A 182 -13.33 1.55 -0.98
CA LEU A 182 -14.03 0.57 -1.82
C LEU A 182 -15.53 0.89 -2.00
N THR A 183 -16.10 1.79 -1.19
CA THR A 183 -17.54 2.04 -1.18
C THR A 183 -17.91 3.22 -2.11
N PRO A 184 -18.95 3.10 -2.95
CA PRO A 184 -19.49 4.24 -3.72
C PRO A 184 -19.99 5.31 -2.76
N PRO A 185 -19.74 6.63 -2.96
CA PRO A 185 -19.79 7.37 -4.23
C PRO A 185 -18.45 7.82 -4.83
N PHE A 186 -17.34 7.71 -4.09
CA PHE A 186 -16.03 8.23 -4.51
C PHE A 186 -14.85 7.26 -4.34
N GLY A 187 -15.09 5.96 -4.19
CA GLY A 187 -14.01 4.97 -4.07
C GLY A 187 -12.98 5.09 -5.20
N PHE A 188 -11.77 5.58 -4.90
CA PHE A 188 -10.71 5.81 -5.87
C PHE A 188 -10.42 4.57 -6.71
N ALA A 189 -10.42 3.40 -6.06
CA ALA A 189 -10.25 2.11 -6.71
C ALA A 189 -11.31 1.85 -7.81
N LEU A 190 -12.58 2.22 -7.56
CA LEU A 190 -13.67 2.08 -8.53
C LEU A 190 -13.51 3.03 -9.72
N PHE A 191 -13.06 4.27 -9.47
CA PHE A 191 -12.78 5.23 -10.53
C PHE A 191 -11.57 4.85 -11.37
N TYR A 192 -10.51 4.34 -10.76
CA TYR A 192 -9.35 3.81 -11.49
C TYR A 192 -9.75 2.62 -12.36
N LEU A 193 -10.53 1.67 -11.82
CA LEU A 193 -11.07 0.55 -12.58
C LEU A 193 -11.97 1.02 -13.72
N ARG A 194 -12.81 2.02 -13.50
CA ARG A 194 -13.62 2.61 -14.58
C ARG A 194 -12.76 3.25 -15.66
N GLY A 195 -11.62 3.85 -15.31
CA GLY A 195 -10.68 4.47 -16.25
C GLY A 195 -10.00 3.47 -17.20
N VAL A 196 -9.77 2.24 -16.75
CA VAL A 196 -9.18 1.16 -17.57
C VAL A 196 -10.22 0.17 -18.13
N ALA A 197 -11.45 0.17 -17.61
CA ALA A 197 -12.50 -0.75 -18.04
C ALA A 197 -13.03 -0.41 -19.45
N PRO A 198 -13.18 -1.41 -20.34
CA PRO A 198 -13.75 -1.21 -21.66
C PRO A 198 -15.19 -0.70 -21.56
N ARG A 199 -15.64 0.05 -22.57
CA ARG A 199 -16.98 0.70 -22.60
C ARG A 199 -18.15 -0.28 -22.48
N SER A 200 -17.92 -1.57 -22.68
CA SER A 200 -18.91 -2.64 -22.49
C SER A 200 -19.27 -2.89 -21.03
N VAL A 201 -18.39 -2.57 -20.08
CA VAL A 201 -18.62 -2.73 -18.64
C VAL A 201 -19.30 -1.48 -18.09
N ARG A 202 -20.51 -1.62 -17.55
CA ARG A 202 -21.25 -0.50 -16.96
C ARG A 202 -20.71 -0.22 -15.56
N THR A 203 -20.80 1.04 -15.11
CA THR A 203 -20.42 1.41 -13.73
C THR A 203 -21.16 0.59 -12.68
N GLN A 204 -22.42 0.19 -12.97
CA GLN A 204 -23.20 -0.69 -12.10
C GLN A 204 -22.58 -2.09 -11.94
N ASP A 205 -21.92 -2.62 -12.97
CA ASP A 205 -21.27 -3.94 -12.89
C ASP A 205 -20.05 -3.87 -11.97
N ILE A 206 -19.31 -2.75 -12.01
CA ILE A 206 -18.18 -2.47 -11.12
C ILE A 206 -18.68 -2.34 -9.67
N TYR A 207 -19.78 -1.61 -9.45
CA TYR A 207 -20.35 -1.42 -8.10
C TYR A 207 -20.92 -2.73 -7.52
N ARG A 208 -21.56 -3.56 -8.35
CA ARG A 208 -22.00 -4.89 -7.92
C ARG A 208 -20.82 -5.82 -7.65
N GLY A 209 -19.73 -5.68 -8.39
CA GLY A 209 -18.50 -6.46 -8.19
C GLY A 209 -17.78 -6.14 -6.88
N VAL A 210 -17.81 -4.89 -6.41
CA VAL A 210 -17.17 -4.50 -5.14
C VAL A 210 -18.03 -4.78 -3.91
N LEU A 211 -19.36 -4.84 -4.07
CA LEU A 211 -20.28 -5.02 -2.95
C LEU A 211 -19.98 -6.24 -2.06
N PRO A 212 -19.64 -7.44 -2.60
CA PRO A 212 -19.22 -8.57 -1.78
C PRO A 212 -18.00 -8.29 -0.92
N PHE A 213 -17.03 -7.51 -1.43
CA PHE A 213 -15.84 -7.14 -0.68
C PHE A 213 -16.18 -6.18 0.45
N VAL A 214 -17.04 -5.18 0.20
CA VAL A 214 -17.52 -4.26 1.25
C VAL A 214 -18.24 -5.03 2.36
N VAL A 215 -19.06 -6.02 2.01
CA VAL A 215 -19.74 -6.89 2.99
C VAL A 215 -18.72 -7.67 3.83
N ILE A 216 -17.70 -8.27 3.21
CA ILE A 216 -16.64 -8.98 3.94
C ILE A 216 -15.92 -8.05 4.92
N GLN A 217 -15.64 -6.80 4.52
CA GLN A 217 -14.97 -5.83 5.39
C GLN A 217 -15.85 -5.42 6.58
N ILE A 218 -17.15 -5.18 6.36
CA ILE A 218 -18.11 -4.90 7.44
C ILE A 218 -18.23 -6.09 8.39
N VAL A 219 -18.27 -7.32 7.86
CA VAL A 219 -18.26 -8.53 8.69
C VAL A 219 -16.96 -8.62 9.48
N GLY A 220 -15.82 -8.30 8.89
CA GLY A 220 -14.54 -8.19 9.59
C GLY A 220 -14.59 -7.19 10.75
N LEU A 221 -15.09 -5.98 10.51
CA LEU A 221 -15.29 -4.96 11.55
C LEU A 221 -16.19 -5.46 12.69
N LEU A 222 -17.29 -6.14 12.37
CA LEU A 222 -18.19 -6.71 13.38
C LEU A 222 -17.52 -7.83 14.17
N ILE A 223 -16.76 -8.71 13.51
CA ILE A 223 -16.01 -9.77 14.18
C ILE A 223 -15.00 -9.15 15.16
N LEU A 224 -14.22 -8.15 14.73
CA LEU A 224 -13.26 -7.49 15.61
C LEU A 224 -13.90 -6.69 16.73
N TRP A 225 -15.12 -6.18 16.51
CA TRP A 225 -15.91 -5.54 17.55
C TRP A 225 -16.33 -6.51 18.65
N PHE A 226 -16.81 -7.71 18.28
CA PHE A 226 -17.25 -8.72 19.25
C PHE A 226 -16.10 -9.56 19.81
N PHE A 227 -15.01 -9.70 19.07
CA PHE A 227 -13.85 -10.52 19.40
C PHE A 227 -12.55 -9.72 19.24
N PRO A 228 -12.30 -8.72 20.12
CA PRO A 228 -11.10 -7.89 20.06
C PRO A 228 -9.80 -8.67 20.26
N GLU A 229 -9.88 -9.83 20.95
CA GLU A 229 -8.76 -10.73 21.21
C GLU A 229 -8.05 -11.21 19.94
N ILE A 230 -8.76 -11.31 18.81
CA ILE A 230 -8.17 -11.71 17.52
C ILE A 230 -7.01 -10.78 17.12
N VAL A 231 -7.10 -9.50 17.47
CA VAL A 231 -6.08 -8.50 17.18
C VAL A 231 -4.90 -8.60 18.15
N THR A 232 -5.16 -8.91 19.41
CA THR A 232 -4.15 -8.87 20.47
C THR A 232 -3.41 -10.18 20.66
N ILE A 233 -3.96 -11.32 20.21
CA ILE A 233 -3.31 -12.64 20.32
C ILE A 233 -1.93 -12.68 19.65
N VAL A 234 -1.79 -12.15 18.43
CA VAL A 234 -0.51 -12.24 17.70
C VAL A 234 0.58 -11.39 18.36
N PRO A 235 0.33 -10.10 18.72
CA PRO A 235 1.28 -9.32 19.52
C PRO A 235 1.66 -9.99 20.83
N GLN A 236 0.69 -10.49 21.59
CA GLN A 236 0.93 -11.14 22.90
C GLN A 236 1.72 -12.45 22.83
N LEU A 237 1.75 -13.12 21.67
CA LEU A 237 2.55 -14.33 21.43
C LEU A 237 3.98 -14.02 20.96
N LEU A 238 4.23 -12.80 20.48
CA LEU A 238 5.52 -12.35 19.99
C LEU A 238 6.35 -11.60 21.04
N ASP A 239 5.68 -11.08 22.10
CA ASP A 239 6.29 -10.53 23.32
C ASP A 239 6.58 -11.63 24.36
#